data_AF-A0A286DG58-F1
#
_entry.id   AF-A0A286DG58-F1
#
_cell.length_a   1.000
_cell.length_b   1.000
_cell.length_c   1.000
_cell.angle_alpha   90.00
_cell.angle_beta   90.00
_cell.angle_gamma   90.00
#
_symmetry.space_group_name_H-M   'P 1'
#
loop_
_entity.id
_entity.type
_entity.pdbx_description
1 polymer ?
#
loop_
_entity_poly.entity_id
_entity_poly.type
_entity_poly.pdbx_seq_one_letter_code
_entity_poly.pdbx_strand_id
1 'polypeptide(L)'
;MNPPYLTLESGVPAEVGIVTYWISDREKPNPPPISVTCGSSLQRPTNARMAPWTVQYQIIDAATSRKTLAQGQQVIYDAMAKLTVGFAMTADPLSSLSPSPPPDQDPAADDPPAWFPIEAPPPEGSQGGDGEGAGNPLAYNQQSQLQTQWCWAAVTSSIAEYYNDASSATTQCKLANAAFKQSTCCSAGSSAQCNKPYKTHQALQSIGHLAATVASAISFAAVQQEIDGARPVVVAIGWHGGGGHAVVISGYAAVSGAPFLYVQDPAGVMTGWIGMADFPGSAGFWRRTNTTL
;
A
#
# COMPACT_ATOMS: atom_id res chain seq x y z
N MET A 1 -33.40 21.59 -4.19
CA MET A 1 -32.11 21.14 -3.64
C MET A 1 -32.17 19.63 -3.51
N ASN A 2 -31.18 18.91 -4.02
CA ASN A 2 -31.14 17.46 -3.83
C ASN A 2 -30.92 17.15 -2.34
N PRO A 3 -31.64 16.17 -1.76
CA PRO A 3 -31.42 15.77 -0.37
C PRO A 3 -29.99 15.24 -0.21
N PRO A 4 -29.32 15.46 0.93
CA PRO A 4 -27.96 14.98 1.12
C PRO A 4 -27.91 13.45 1.24
N TYR A 5 -26.83 12.85 0.74
CA TYR A 5 -26.61 11.40 0.75
C TYR A 5 -25.15 11.04 0.99
N LEU A 6 -24.92 10.02 1.82
CA LEU A 6 -23.62 9.33 1.87
C LEU A 6 -23.54 8.33 0.71
N THR A 7 -22.41 8.31 0.02
CA THR A 7 -22.15 7.30 -1.02
C THR A 7 -21.28 6.20 -0.43
N LEU A 8 -21.80 4.97 -0.38
CA LEU A 8 -21.07 3.78 0.06
C LEU A 8 -20.68 2.95 -1.17
N GLU A 9 -19.41 2.61 -1.31
CA GLU A 9 -18.91 1.81 -2.44
C GLU A 9 -18.12 0.60 -1.96
N SER A 10 -18.34 -0.54 -2.61
CA SER A 10 -17.51 -1.74 -2.40
C SER A 10 -16.49 -1.88 -3.52
N GLY A 11 -15.20 -1.82 -3.14
CA GLY A 11 -14.07 -2.22 -4.00
C GLY A 11 -13.62 -3.66 -3.76
N VAL A 12 -14.34 -4.42 -2.92
CA VAL A 12 -14.03 -5.83 -2.66
C VAL A 12 -14.61 -6.67 -3.80
N PRO A 13 -13.81 -7.48 -4.54
CA PRO A 13 -14.33 -8.36 -5.58
C PRO A 13 -15.42 -9.30 -5.05
N ALA A 14 -16.44 -9.55 -5.87
CA ALA A 14 -17.66 -10.23 -5.44
C ALA A 14 -17.41 -11.68 -5.01
N GLU A 15 -16.34 -12.27 -5.53
CA GLU A 15 -15.80 -13.58 -5.20
C GLU A 15 -15.01 -13.59 -3.88
N VAL A 16 -14.54 -12.44 -3.41
CA VAL A 16 -13.78 -12.33 -2.16
C VAL A 16 -14.72 -12.02 -0.99
N GLY A 17 -15.60 -11.04 -1.15
CA GLY A 17 -16.49 -10.70 -0.05
C GLY A 17 -17.60 -9.72 -0.37
N ILE A 18 -18.59 -9.75 0.50
CA ILE A 18 -19.69 -8.78 0.50
C ILE A 18 -19.38 -7.76 1.60
N VAL A 19 -19.40 -6.47 1.25
CA VAL A 19 -19.26 -5.42 2.25
C VAL A 19 -20.62 -5.11 2.83
N THR A 20 -20.76 -5.26 4.13
CA THR A 20 -21.94 -4.85 4.88
C THR A 20 -21.63 -3.62 5.71
N TYR A 21 -22.52 -2.62 5.66
CA TYR A 21 -22.42 -1.35 6.35
C TYR A 21 -23.52 -1.17 7.39
N TRP A 22 -23.20 -0.48 8.48
CA TRP A 22 -24.15 0.05 9.47
C TRP A 22 -23.90 1.54 9.65
N ILE A 23 -24.91 2.38 9.36
CA ILE A 23 -24.80 3.85 9.49
C ILE A 23 -25.69 4.31 10.65
N SER A 24 -25.10 4.59 11.79
CA SER A 24 -25.79 5.06 12.99
C SER A 24 -25.65 6.57 13.16
N ASP A 25 -26.65 7.17 13.81
CA ASP A 25 -26.65 8.56 14.25
C ASP A 25 -27.28 8.68 15.65
N ARG A 26 -27.39 9.90 16.16
CA ARG A 26 -27.93 10.15 17.51
C ARG A 26 -29.40 9.75 17.68
N GLU A 27 -30.19 9.74 16.62
CA GLU A 27 -31.61 9.37 16.67
C GLU A 27 -31.82 7.89 16.36
N LYS A 28 -30.89 7.25 15.62
CA LYS A 28 -30.95 5.84 15.20
C LYS A 28 -29.60 5.14 15.45
N PRO A 29 -29.34 4.70 16.70
CA PRO A 29 -28.06 4.10 17.06
C PRO A 29 -27.83 2.69 16.47
N ASN A 30 -28.89 1.93 16.16
CA ASN A 30 -28.80 0.54 15.70
C ASN A 30 -29.60 0.33 14.39
N PRO A 31 -29.09 0.80 13.24
CA PRO A 31 -29.75 0.63 11.94
C PRO A 31 -29.63 -0.83 11.43
N PRO A 32 -30.53 -1.26 10.53
CA PRO A 32 -30.32 -2.51 9.81
C PRO A 32 -29.07 -2.44 8.91
N PRO A 33 -28.36 -3.56 8.74
CA PRO A 33 -27.21 -3.64 7.83
C PRO A 33 -27.62 -3.39 6.38
N ILE A 34 -26.67 -2.88 5.60
CA ILE A 34 -26.82 -2.73 4.15
C ILE A 34 -25.62 -3.35 3.44
N SER A 35 -25.87 -4.30 2.55
CA SER A 35 -24.83 -4.95 1.77
C SER A 35 -24.62 -4.27 0.42
N VAL A 36 -23.37 -4.04 0.06
CA VAL A 36 -22.93 -3.46 -1.21
C VAL A 36 -21.97 -4.45 -1.88
N THR A 37 -22.29 -4.86 -3.10
CA THR A 37 -21.48 -5.80 -3.89
C THR A 37 -20.38 -5.05 -4.66
N CYS A 38 -19.32 -5.76 -5.07
CA CYS A 38 -18.22 -5.18 -5.84
C CYS A 38 -18.70 -4.31 -7.00
N GLY A 39 -18.08 -3.14 -7.18
CA GLY A 39 -18.35 -2.26 -8.31
C GLY A 39 -19.72 -1.58 -8.27
N SER A 40 -20.49 -1.78 -7.19
CA SER A 40 -21.73 -1.07 -6.94
C SER A 40 -21.53 0.06 -5.92
N SER A 41 -22.31 1.12 -6.10
CA SER A 41 -22.41 2.24 -5.17
C SER A 41 -23.84 2.33 -4.65
N LEU A 42 -24.00 2.58 -3.36
CA LEU A 42 -25.28 2.87 -2.75
C LEU A 42 -25.29 4.29 -2.19
N GLN A 43 -26.29 5.07 -2.56
CA GLN A 43 -26.58 6.35 -1.90
C GLN A 43 -27.53 6.12 -0.72
N ARG A 44 -27.07 6.48 0.47
CA ARG A 44 -27.88 6.49 1.69
C ARG A 44 -28.33 7.92 1.99
N PRO A 45 -29.65 8.21 1.98
CA PRO A 45 -30.15 9.51 2.39
C PRO A 45 -29.71 9.84 3.82
N THR A 46 -29.23 11.06 4.03
CA THR A 46 -28.82 11.59 5.33
C THR A 46 -29.50 12.94 5.61
N ASN A 47 -29.26 13.50 6.79
CA ASN A 47 -29.70 14.84 7.17
C ASN A 47 -28.53 15.58 7.80
N ALA A 48 -28.01 16.63 7.16
CA ALA A 48 -26.84 17.37 7.63
C ALA A 48 -26.92 17.86 9.09
N ARG A 49 -28.13 18.00 9.66
CA ARG A 49 -28.34 18.37 11.06
C ARG A 49 -28.08 17.24 12.07
N MET A 50 -27.97 16.00 11.58
CA MET A 50 -27.82 14.79 12.40
C MET A 50 -26.37 14.27 12.46
N ALA A 51 -25.42 14.97 11.83
CA ALA A 51 -24.01 14.67 11.96
C ALA A 51 -23.55 14.74 13.44
N PRO A 52 -22.56 13.93 13.86
CA PRO A 52 -21.83 12.96 13.05
C PRO A 52 -22.56 11.61 12.89
N TRP A 53 -22.31 10.95 11.76
CA TRP A 53 -22.68 9.54 11.55
C TRP A 53 -21.51 8.64 11.90
N THR A 54 -21.82 7.48 12.49
CA THR A 54 -20.84 6.41 12.66
C THR A 54 -21.15 5.33 11.64
N VAL A 55 -20.22 5.12 10.71
CA VAL A 55 -20.30 4.07 9.70
C VAL A 55 -19.41 2.92 10.10
N GLN A 56 -20.00 1.80 10.50
CA GLN A 56 -19.31 0.53 10.69
C GLN A 56 -19.37 -0.27 9.39
N TYR A 57 -18.33 -1.02 9.10
CA TYR A 57 -18.32 -1.95 7.98
C TYR A 57 -17.77 -3.30 8.39
N GLN A 58 -18.19 -4.33 7.65
CA GLN A 58 -17.71 -5.69 7.77
C GLN A 58 -17.61 -6.29 6.37
N ILE A 59 -16.48 -6.93 6.07
CA ILE A 59 -16.28 -7.71 4.85
C ILE A 59 -16.53 -9.16 5.25
N ILE A 60 -17.55 -9.78 4.67
CA ILE A 60 -17.86 -11.19 4.90
C ILE A 60 -17.43 -11.97 3.66
N ASP A 61 -16.75 -13.08 3.89
CA ASP A 61 -16.33 -14.02 2.86
C ASP A 61 -17.51 -14.43 1.97
N ALA A 62 -17.37 -14.25 0.65
CA ALA A 62 -18.46 -14.49 -0.28
C ALA A 62 -18.80 -15.99 -0.40
N ALA A 63 -17.82 -16.87 -0.26
CA ALA A 63 -17.99 -18.31 -0.42
C ALA A 63 -18.77 -18.95 0.75
N THR A 64 -18.49 -18.52 1.98
CA THR A 64 -19.06 -19.12 3.20
C THR A 64 -20.15 -18.27 3.83
N SER A 65 -20.17 -16.95 3.57
CA SER A 65 -21.07 -15.96 4.19
C SER A 65 -21.09 -15.99 5.73
N ARG A 66 -20.06 -16.58 6.35
CA ARG A 66 -19.96 -16.78 7.80
C ARG A 66 -18.63 -16.28 8.38
N LYS A 67 -17.58 -16.21 7.57
CA LYS A 67 -16.25 -15.74 7.98
C LYS A 67 -16.14 -14.23 7.77
N THR A 68 -15.74 -13.51 8.80
CA THR A 68 -15.39 -12.08 8.69
C THR A 68 -13.95 -11.98 8.19
N LEU A 69 -13.77 -11.30 7.05
CA LEU A 69 -12.46 -11.03 6.47
C LEU A 69 -11.84 -9.75 7.03
N ALA A 70 -12.65 -8.74 7.31
CA ALA A 70 -12.22 -7.48 7.90
C ALA A 70 -13.43 -6.71 8.46
N GLN A 71 -13.19 -5.79 9.39
CA GLN A 71 -14.21 -4.90 9.93
C GLN A 71 -13.58 -3.59 10.43
N GLY A 72 -14.36 -2.53 10.46
CA GLY A 72 -13.88 -1.23 10.94
C GLY A 72 -15.00 -0.22 11.13
N GLN A 73 -14.62 0.99 11.54
CA GLN A 73 -15.55 2.07 11.82
C GLN A 73 -14.95 3.41 11.41
N GLN A 74 -15.78 4.30 10.88
CA GLN A 74 -15.43 5.67 10.57
C GLN A 74 -16.52 6.63 11.03
N VAL A 75 -16.12 7.78 11.57
CA VAL A 75 -17.02 8.87 11.95
C VAL A 75 -17.02 9.91 10.83
N ILE A 76 -18.22 10.25 10.33
CA ILE A 76 -18.40 11.13 9.18
C ILE A 76 -19.19 12.37 9.62
N TYR A 77 -18.70 13.55 9.23
CA TYR A 77 -19.33 14.84 9.52
C TYR A 77 -19.98 15.48 8.27
N ASP A 78 -19.51 15.13 7.08
CA ASP A 78 -20.05 15.63 5.82
C ASP A 78 -21.16 14.70 5.31
N ALA A 79 -22.36 15.27 5.15
CA ALA A 79 -23.57 14.56 4.73
C ALA A 79 -23.49 14.03 3.29
N MET A 80 -22.51 14.52 2.50
CA MET A 80 -22.26 14.16 1.10
C MET A 80 -20.99 13.33 0.90
N ALA A 81 -20.36 12.87 1.98
CA ALA A 81 -19.11 12.11 1.90
C ALA A 81 -19.28 10.80 1.12
N LYS A 82 -18.21 10.42 0.43
CA LYS A 82 -18.06 9.14 -0.24
C LYS A 82 -17.13 8.25 0.59
N LEU A 83 -17.60 7.07 0.95
CA LEU A 83 -16.84 6.03 1.64
C LEU A 83 -16.69 4.82 0.71
N THR A 84 -15.45 4.44 0.45
CA THR A 84 -15.13 3.23 -0.33
C THR A 84 -14.45 2.22 0.60
N VAL A 85 -15.08 1.06 0.79
CA VAL A 85 -14.46 -0.09 1.46
C VAL A 85 -14.07 -1.08 0.38
N GLY A 86 -12.77 -1.25 0.19
CA GLY A 86 -12.25 -2.07 -0.87
C GLY A 86 -10.93 -2.71 -0.50
N PHE A 87 -10.73 -3.87 -1.09
CA PHE A 87 -9.43 -4.25 -1.60
C PHE A 87 -9.16 -3.30 -2.74
N ALA A 88 -8.30 -2.29 -2.59
CA ALA A 88 -8.17 -1.31 -3.66
C ALA A 88 -7.47 -1.92 -4.89
N MET A 89 -8.30 -2.55 -5.72
CA MET A 89 -8.14 -2.75 -7.13
C MET A 89 -8.53 -1.42 -7.75
N THR A 90 -7.59 -0.49 -7.86
CA THR A 90 -7.86 0.72 -8.63
C THR A 90 -7.85 0.35 -10.11
N ALA A 91 -8.98 0.60 -10.77
CA ALA A 91 -9.05 0.71 -12.21
C ALA A 91 -7.96 1.67 -12.73
N ASP A 92 -7.31 1.23 -13.80
CA ASP A 92 -6.26 1.86 -14.60
C ASP A 92 -6.22 3.42 -14.55
N PRO A 93 -5.24 4.04 -13.86
CA PRO A 93 -4.92 5.46 -14.05
C PRO A 93 -3.68 5.67 -14.93
N LEU A 94 -3.07 4.60 -15.45
CA LEU A 94 -1.68 4.60 -15.93
C LEU A 94 -1.46 5.25 -17.30
N SER A 95 -2.51 5.73 -17.96
CA SER A 95 -2.34 6.52 -19.19
C SER A 95 -1.80 7.94 -18.95
N SER A 96 -1.62 8.39 -17.70
CA SER A 96 -1.24 9.78 -17.38
C SER A 96 0.15 9.98 -16.74
N LEU A 97 0.90 8.91 -16.45
CA LEU A 97 2.24 9.03 -15.83
C LEU A 97 3.41 9.09 -16.83
N SER A 98 3.17 9.34 -18.12
CA SER A 98 4.25 9.58 -19.09
C SER A 98 4.49 11.07 -19.37
N PRO A 99 5.48 11.70 -18.70
CA PRO A 99 6.40 12.58 -19.38
C PRO A 99 7.64 11.77 -19.75
N SER A 100 7.92 11.64 -21.04
CA SER A 100 9.14 11.02 -21.56
C SER A 100 10.40 11.63 -20.92
N PRO A 101 11.24 10.85 -20.21
CA PRO A 101 12.59 11.30 -19.85
C PRO A 101 13.60 10.99 -20.98
N PRO A 102 14.74 11.69 -21.04
CA PRO A 102 15.80 11.44 -22.02
C PRO A 102 16.44 10.04 -21.84
N PRO A 103 17.11 9.50 -22.86
CA PRO A 103 17.68 8.15 -22.83
C PRO A 103 18.71 8.02 -21.71
N ASP A 104 18.57 6.94 -20.92
CA ASP A 104 19.57 6.48 -19.97
C ASP A 104 20.91 6.29 -20.69
N GLN A 105 21.95 6.99 -20.24
CA GLN A 105 23.32 6.60 -20.53
C GLN A 105 23.74 5.58 -19.47
N ASP A 106 23.56 4.31 -19.80
CA ASP A 106 24.19 3.20 -19.11
C ASP A 106 25.58 2.96 -19.72
N PRO A 107 26.63 2.96 -18.89
CA PRO A 107 27.53 1.82 -18.95
C PRO A 107 27.81 1.33 -17.52
N ALA A 108 27.27 0.19 -17.16
CA ALA A 108 28.01 -1.07 -17.22
C ALA A 108 27.23 -2.14 -16.44
N ALA A 109 27.06 -3.27 -17.12
CA ALA A 109 27.01 -4.56 -16.44
C ALA A 109 28.32 -4.73 -15.66
N ASP A 110 28.21 -4.87 -14.34
CA ASP A 110 29.26 -5.47 -13.52
C ASP A 110 28.66 -6.67 -12.80
N ASP A 111 29.31 -7.81 -12.98
CA ASP A 111 28.99 -9.10 -12.40
C ASP A 111 28.89 -9.06 -10.86
N PRO A 112 28.08 -9.96 -10.24
CA PRO A 112 27.96 -10.03 -8.79
C PRO A 112 29.22 -10.65 -8.15
N PRO A 113 29.68 -10.16 -6.98
CA PRO A 113 30.60 -10.94 -6.18
C PRO A 113 29.86 -12.11 -5.51
N ALA A 114 30.46 -13.29 -5.59
CA ALA A 114 30.11 -14.48 -4.83
C ALA A 114 30.43 -14.34 -3.33
N TRP A 115 29.87 -15.27 -2.52
CA TRP A 115 30.11 -15.64 -1.09
C TRP A 115 29.54 -14.70 0.01
N PHE A 116 28.77 -15.11 1.04
CA PHE A 116 28.55 -16.38 1.80
C PHE A 116 27.06 -16.61 2.17
N PRO A 117 26.66 -17.82 2.64
CA PRO A 117 25.32 -18.10 3.16
C PRO A 117 25.20 -17.65 4.62
N ILE A 118 24.08 -17.03 4.97
CA ILE A 118 23.63 -16.91 6.36
C ILE A 118 22.37 -17.77 6.48
N GLU A 119 22.57 -19.01 6.93
CA GLU A 119 21.50 -19.78 7.56
C GLU A 119 21.01 -19.00 8.78
N ALA A 120 19.75 -18.58 8.75
CA ALA A 120 19.05 -18.16 9.94
C ALA A 120 18.73 -19.41 10.79
N PRO A 121 18.93 -19.39 12.12
CA PRO A 121 18.53 -20.50 12.97
C PRO A 121 17.01 -20.68 12.97
N PRO A 122 16.49 -21.92 13.02
CA PRO A 122 15.06 -22.17 13.07
C PRO A 122 14.50 -21.79 14.45
N PRO A 123 13.33 -21.15 14.54
CA PRO A 123 12.52 -21.25 15.75
C PRO A 123 11.77 -22.60 15.73
N GLU A 124 12.17 -23.52 16.59
CA GLU A 124 11.38 -24.70 16.93
C GLU A 124 10.14 -24.31 17.76
N GLY A 125 8.98 -24.82 17.35
CA GLY A 125 7.72 -24.87 18.10
C GLY A 125 6.81 -23.65 17.87
N SER A 126 5.66 -23.77 17.18
CA SER A 126 4.58 -24.71 17.48
C SER A 126 3.86 -25.26 16.25
N GLN A 127 3.45 -26.52 16.37
CA GLN A 127 2.67 -27.33 15.42
C GLN A 127 1.26 -26.79 15.14
N GLY A 128 0.80 -27.02 13.90
CA GLY A 128 -0.55 -27.53 13.60
C GLY A 128 -1.63 -26.50 13.29
N GLY A 129 -2.02 -26.42 12.02
CA GLY A 129 -3.27 -25.78 11.60
C GLY A 129 -3.37 -25.65 10.09
N ASP A 130 -4.07 -26.59 9.45
CA ASP A 130 -4.53 -26.44 8.06
C ASP A 130 -5.51 -25.25 8.02
N GLY A 131 -5.01 -24.06 7.69
CA GLY A 131 -5.81 -22.84 7.76
C GLY A 131 -5.29 -21.78 6.79
N GLU A 132 -6.14 -21.41 5.82
CA GLU A 132 -5.98 -20.24 4.96
C GLU A 132 -5.62 -18.99 5.77
N GLY A 133 -4.31 -18.71 5.81
CA GLY A 133 -3.69 -17.64 6.58
C GLY A 133 -3.88 -16.30 5.89
N ALA A 134 -4.77 -15.47 6.42
CA ALA A 134 -4.75 -14.04 6.18
C ALA A 134 -3.86 -13.40 7.24
N GLY A 135 -2.67 -12.95 6.85
CA GLY A 135 -1.86 -12.05 7.68
C GLY A 135 -2.48 -10.66 7.59
N ASN A 136 -2.99 -10.13 8.70
CA ASN A 136 -3.56 -8.78 8.69
C ASN A 136 -2.51 -7.76 8.22
N PRO A 137 -2.89 -6.70 7.48
CA PRO A 137 -1.98 -5.63 7.13
C PRO A 137 -1.27 -5.10 8.37
N LEU A 138 0.05 -4.89 8.26
CA LEU A 138 0.83 -4.16 9.24
C LEU A 138 0.20 -2.79 9.48
N ALA A 139 0.33 -2.26 10.70
CA ALA A 139 0.02 -0.88 11.04
C ALA A 139 1.03 0.11 10.42
N TYR A 140 1.33 -0.08 9.14
CA TYR A 140 2.18 0.75 8.30
C TYR A 140 1.30 1.80 7.60
N ASN A 141 1.74 3.05 7.60
CA ASN A 141 1.04 4.15 6.94
C ASN A 141 1.95 4.80 5.91
N GLN A 142 1.66 4.59 4.63
CA GLN A 142 2.40 5.21 3.53
C GLN A 142 2.10 6.71 3.43
N GLN A 143 3.12 7.55 3.59
CA GLN A 143 3.05 8.97 3.29
C GLN A 143 2.91 9.18 1.77
N SER A 144 2.10 10.16 1.36
CA SER A 144 2.04 10.58 -0.04
C SER A 144 3.36 11.23 -0.50
N GLN A 145 3.78 11.01 -1.74
CA GLN A 145 4.96 11.68 -2.29
C GLN A 145 4.71 13.19 -2.45
N LEU A 146 5.65 14.00 -1.99
CA LEU A 146 5.55 15.46 -2.04
C LEU A 146 5.99 16.06 -3.38
N GLN A 147 6.74 15.31 -4.18
CA GLN A 147 7.20 15.71 -5.51
C GLN A 147 7.03 14.56 -6.49
N THR A 148 7.00 14.87 -7.80
CA THR A 148 6.69 13.89 -8.85
C THR A 148 7.70 12.74 -8.93
N GLN A 149 8.97 12.97 -8.59
CA GLN A 149 10.02 11.95 -8.62
C GLN A 149 10.40 11.41 -7.23
N TRP A 150 9.60 11.66 -6.20
CA TRP A 150 9.94 11.36 -4.80
C TRP A 150 9.24 10.13 -4.21
N CYS A 151 8.74 9.22 -5.03
CA CYS A 151 8.22 7.93 -4.57
C CYS A 151 9.21 7.19 -3.66
N TRP A 152 10.51 7.19 -4.03
CA TRP A 152 11.59 6.61 -3.23
C TRP A 152 11.73 7.26 -1.85
N ALA A 153 11.57 8.59 -1.77
CA ALA A 153 11.73 9.34 -0.54
C ALA A 153 10.52 9.13 0.37
N ALA A 154 9.30 9.10 -0.20
CA ALA A 154 8.06 8.85 0.51
C ALA A 154 8.00 7.46 1.14
N VAL A 155 8.41 6.42 0.39
CA VAL A 155 8.55 5.08 0.94
C VAL A 155 9.59 5.05 2.06
N THR A 156 10.77 5.63 1.83
CA THR A 156 11.86 5.63 2.82
C THR A 156 11.49 6.35 4.12
N SER A 157 10.85 7.53 4.05
CA SER A 157 10.40 8.25 5.25
C SER A 157 9.28 7.53 5.99
N SER A 158 8.42 6.82 5.28
CA SER A 158 7.35 6.01 5.88
C SER A 158 7.88 4.76 6.57
N ILE A 159 8.93 4.13 6.03
CA ILE A 159 9.64 3.02 6.69
C ILE A 159 10.33 3.51 7.98
N ALA A 160 10.99 4.67 7.94
CA ALA A 160 11.59 5.27 9.14
C ALA A 160 10.54 5.55 10.24
N GLU A 161 9.38 6.09 9.85
CA GLU A 161 8.25 6.33 10.76
C GLU A 161 7.72 5.02 11.36
N TYR A 162 7.58 3.97 10.53
CA TYR A 162 7.04 2.68 10.95
C TYR A 162 7.89 2.00 12.02
N TYR A 163 9.21 2.00 11.87
CA TYR A 163 10.12 1.45 12.88
C TYR A 163 10.31 2.37 14.10
N ASN A 164 9.48 3.42 14.21
CA ASN A 164 9.49 4.40 15.30
C ASN A 164 10.91 4.94 15.55
N ASP A 165 11.65 5.16 14.47
CA ASP A 165 13.01 5.68 14.54
C ASP A 165 12.95 7.19 14.81
N ALA A 166 12.61 7.52 16.05
CA ALA A 166 12.59 8.89 16.57
C ALA A 166 13.97 9.56 16.52
N SER A 167 15.04 8.82 16.21
CA SER A 167 16.41 9.36 16.12
C SER A 167 16.64 10.22 14.88
N SER A 168 15.74 10.20 13.89
CA SER A 168 15.61 11.32 12.95
C SER A 168 14.23 11.37 12.32
N ALA A 169 13.46 12.43 12.62
CA ALA A 169 12.33 12.85 11.78
C ALA A 169 12.83 13.15 10.36
N THR A 170 12.97 12.11 9.56
CA THR A 170 13.56 12.11 8.22
C THR A 170 12.43 12.31 7.23
N THR A 171 12.26 13.58 6.85
CA THR A 171 11.27 13.98 5.86
C THR A 171 11.79 13.69 4.45
N GLN A 172 10.88 13.58 3.48
CA GLN A 172 11.23 13.34 2.07
C GLN A 172 12.24 14.38 1.53
N CYS A 173 12.11 15.64 1.94
CA CYS A 173 13.03 16.68 1.51
C CYS A 173 14.43 16.58 2.14
N LYS A 174 14.54 16.11 3.39
CA LYS A 174 15.84 15.84 4.03
C LYS A 174 16.54 14.67 3.35
N LEU A 175 15.78 13.63 2.98
CA LEU A 175 16.27 12.52 2.15
C LEU A 175 16.79 13.03 0.81
N ALA A 176 16.05 13.90 0.11
CA ALA A 176 16.49 14.49 -1.15
C ALA A 176 17.77 15.33 -1.00
N ASN A 177 17.86 16.14 0.06
CA ASN A 177 19.08 16.86 0.40
C ASN A 177 20.28 15.93 0.58
N ALA A 178 20.12 14.85 1.36
CA ALA A 178 21.17 13.87 1.59
C ALA A 178 21.58 13.13 0.30
N ALA A 179 20.60 12.64 -0.47
CA ALA A 179 20.82 11.88 -1.70
C ALA A 179 21.54 12.68 -2.79
N PHE A 180 21.21 13.97 -2.93
CA PHE A 180 21.73 14.82 -4.01
C PHE A 180 22.77 15.84 -3.55
N LYS A 181 23.25 15.72 -2.30
CA LYS A 181 24.20 16.65 -1.68
C LYS A 181 23.74 18.11 -1.80
N GLN A 182 22.44 18.34 -1.57
CA GLN A 182 21.79 19.65 -1.58
C GLN A 182 21.47 20.09 -0.15
N SER A 183 21.20 21.38 0.03
CA SER A 183 20.67 21.95 1.29
C SER A 183 19.28 22.58 1.12
N THR A 184 18.84 22.80 -0.11
CA THR A 184 17.66 23.61 -0.44
C THR A 184 16.41 22.79 -0.80
N CYS A 185 16.46 21.46 -0.82
CA CYS A 185 15.31 20.65 -1.25
C CYS A 185 14.09 20.74 -0.32
N CYS A 186 14.27 21.17 0.94
CA CYS A 186 13.13 21.44 1.82
C CYS A 186 12.42 22.76 1.51
N SER A 187 13.10 23.75 0.92
CA SER A 187 12.50 25.01 0.48
C SER A 187 12.17 25.03 -1.01
N ALA A 188 12.86 24.22 -1.82
CA ALA A 188 12.80 24.20 -3.28
C ALA A 188 12.72 22.75 -3.81
N GLY A 189 11.83 21.94 -3.23
CA GLY A 189 11.72 20.50 -3.54
C GLY A 189 11.40 20.20 -5.00
N SER A 190 10.63 21.07 -5.67
CA SER A 190 10.26 20.93 -7.09
C SER A 190 11.35 21.34 -8.08
N SER A 191 12.48 21.88 -7.60
CA SER A 191 13.60 22.29 -8.47
C SER A 191 14.23 21.09 -9.17
N ALA A 192 14.85 21.32 -10.33
CA ALA A 192 15.52 20.27 -11.11
C ALA A 192 16.67 19.58 -10.35
N GLN A 193 17.27 20.27 -9.38
CA GLN A 193 18.31 19.74 -8.50
C GLN A 193 17.77 18.74 -7.47
N CYS A 194 16.48 18.86 -7.12
CA CYS A 194 15.86 18.14 -6.01
C CYS A 194 14.82 17.11 -6.47
N ASN A 195 13.95 17.45 -7.43
CA ASN A 195 12.89 16.58 -7.93
C ASN A 195 13.44 15.57 -8.94
N LYS A 196 14.22 14.60 -8.45
CA LYS A 196 14.93 13.60 -9.25
C LYS A 196 14.66 12.18 -8.74
N PRO A 197 14.72 11.17 -9.64
CA PRO A 197 14.66 9.78 -9.22
C PRO A 197 15.92 9.40 -8.42
N TYR A 198 15.77 8.41 -7.53
CA TYR A 198 16.86 7.84 -6.76
C TYR A 198 16.62 6.35 -6.50
N LYS A 199 17.69 5.61 -6.20
CA LYS A 199 17.61 4.16 -5.95
C LYS A 199 17.06 3.92 -4.54
N THR A 200 15.90 3.29 -4.43
CA THR A 200 15.23 3.07 -3.13
C THR A 200 16.06 2.25 -2.14
N HIS A 201 16.81 1.23 -2.58
CA HIS A 201 17.71 0.48 -1.69
C HIS A 201 18.80 1.37 -1.08
N GLN A 202 19.38 2.31 -1.85
CA GLN A 202 20.39 3.24 -1.30
C GLN A 202 19.76 4.20 -0.29
N ALA A 203 18.52 4.61 -0.51
CA ALA A 203 17.79 5.44 0.45
C ALA A 203 17.50 4.68 1.75
N LEU A 204 17.00 3.44 1.67
CA LEU A 204 16.79 2.58 2.84
C LEU A 204 18.09 2.29 3.59
N GLN A 205 19.18 2.03 2.86
CA GLN A 205 20.51 1.83 3.44
C GLN A 205 20.99 3.09 4.18
N SER A 206 20.72 4.29 3.64
CA SER A 206 21.13 5.56 4.27
C SER A 206 20.46 5.84 5.61
N ILE A 207 19.27 5.28 5.83
CA ILE A 207 18.55 5.35 7.11
C ILE A 207 18.75 4.09 7.96
N GLY A 208 19.57 3.13 7.50
CA GLY A 208 19.87 1.91 8.25
C GLY A 208 18.73 0.88 8.28
N HIS A 209 17.73 0.95 7.39
CA HIS A 209 16.56 0.06 7.38
C HIS A 209 16.51 -0.86 6.15
N LEU A 210 17.66 -1.13 5.53
CA LEU A 210 17.79 -2.12 4.46
C LEU A 210 18.36 -3.43 5.01
N ALA A 211 17.60 -4.52 4.94
CA ALA A 211 18.09 -5.86 5.27
C ALA A 211 18.76 -6.53 4.05
N ALA A 212 18.01 -6.67 2.95
CA ALA A 212 18.52 -7.27 1.73
C ALA A 212 17.90 -6.66 0.48
N THR A 213 18.53 -6.91 -0.68
CA THR A 213 18.01 -6.54 -1.99
C THR A 213 18.04 -7.74 -2.91
N VAL A 214 16.90 -8.02 -3.54
CA VAL A 214 16.73 -9.09 -4.53
C VAL A 214 16.31 -8.46 -5.85
N ALA A 215 17.01 -8.76 -6.94
CA ALA A 215 16.75 -8.20 -8.27
C ALA A 215 15.57 -8.87 -9.00
N SER A 216 14.51 -9.19 -8.27
CA SER A 216 13.29 -9.83 -8.78
C SER A 216 12.13 -9.66 -7.80
N ALA A 217 10.95 -10.12 -8.20
CA ALA A 217 9.90 -10.52 -7.26
C ALA A 217 10.41 -11.63 -6.32
N ILE A 218 9.91 -11.64 -5.09
CA ILE A 218 10.07 -12.74 -4.13
C ILE A 218 8.82 -13.63 -4.16
N SER A 219 8.90 -14.86 -3.62
CA SER A 219 7.75 -15.76 -3.56
C SER A 219 6.69 -15.27 -2.58
N PHE A 220 5.45 -15.75 -2.72
CA PHE A 220 4.38 -15.42 -1.75
C PHE A 220 4.79 -15.83 -0.33
N ALA A 221 5.36 -17.02 -0.15
CA ALA A 221 5.86 -17.48 1.14
C ALA A 221 6.94 -16.56 1.73
N ALA A 222 7.82 -15.98 0.91
CA ALA A 222 8.79 -15.01 1.37
C ALA A 222 8.11 -13.70 1.81
N VAL A 223 7.09 -13.22 1.07
CA VAL A 223 6.27 -12.08 1.52
C VAL A 223 5.63 -12.37 2.88
N GLN A 224 5.07 -13.57 3.06
CA GLN A 224 4.47 -13.98 4.32
C GLN A 224 5.49 -13.90 5.47
N GLN A 225 6.68 -14.45 5.28
CA GLN A 225 7.76 -14.41 6.28
C GLN A 225 8.19 -12.99 6.65
N GLU A 226 8.22 -12.07 5.69
CA GLU A 226 8.55 -10.67 5.97
C GLU A 226 7.42 -9.99 6.76
N ILE A 227 6.18 -10.12 6.31
CA ILE A 227 5.02 -9.48 6.95
C ILE A 227 4.75 -10.06 8.34
N ASP A 228 4.81 -11.39 8.53
CA ASP A 228 4.65 -12.02 9.85
C ASP A 228 5.79 -11.63 10.80
N GLY A 229 6.95 -11.30 10.25
CA GLY A 229 8.07 -10.72 10.96
C GLY A 229 7.93 -9.24 11.29
N ALA A 230 6.79 -8.62 10.99
CA ALA A 230 6.54 -7.18 11.09
C ALA A 230 7.47 -6.33 10.21
N ARG A 231 7.89 -6.86 9.05
CA ARG A 231 8.81 -6.17 8.13
C ARG A 231 8.13 -5.83 6.81
N PRO A 232 7.74 -4.55 6.58
CA PRO A 232 7.21 -4.14 5.29
C PRO A 232 8.22 -4.37 4.17
N VAL A 233 7.74 -4.81 3.01
CA VAL A 233 8.57 -5.13 1.85
C VAL A 233 8.52 -3.98 0.85
N VAL A 234 9.66 -3.37 0.54
CA VAL A 234 9.74 -2.26 -0.40
C VAL A 234 9.99 -2.77 -1.81
N VAL A 235 9.08 -2.48 -2.73
CA VAL A 235 9.16 -2.90 -4.13
C VAL A 235 9.58 -1.72 -4.99
N ALA A 236 10.56 -1.95 -5.87
CA ALA A 236 10.83 -1.04 -6.98
C ALA A 236 10.25 -1.64 -8.27
N ILE A 237 9.28 -0.94 -8.85
CA ILE A 237 8.66 -1.25 -10.14
C ILE A 237 9.50 -0.62 -11.25
N GLY A 238 9.70 -1.35 -12.34
CA GLY A 238 10.17 -0.80 -13.61
C GLY A 238 9.01 -0.72 -14.60
N TRP A 239 8.91 0.39 -15.34
CA TRP A 239 7.88 0.55 -16.38
C TRP A 239 8.47 0.24 -17.75
N HIS A 240 7.69 -0.41 -18.61
CA HIS A 240 8.12 -0.70 -19.99
C HIS A 240 8.35 0.57 -20.81
N GLY A 241 7.61 1.64 -20.51
CA GLY A 241 7.79 2.98 -21.10
C GLY A 241 8.97 3.77 -20.53
N GLY A 242 9.75 3.19 -19.60
CA GLY A 242 10.85 3.86 -18.91
C GLY A 242 10.45 4.48 -17.57
N GLY A 243 11.46 4.76 -16.75
CA GLY A 243 11.26 5.20 -15.37
C GLY A 243 10.96 4.05 -14.41
N GLY A 244 10.43 4.40 -13.24
CA GLY A 244 10.10 3.42 -12.22
C GLY A 244 9.32 4.03 -11.07
N HIS A 245 8.88 3.16 -10.16
CA HIS A 245 8.07 3.55 -9.02
C HIS A 245 8.47 2.76 -7.78
N ALA A 246 8.25 3.33 -6.60
CA ALA A 246 8.50 2.65 -5.34
C ALA A 246 7.19 2.55 -4.57
N VAL A 247 6.85 1.33 -4.15
CA VAL A 247 5.66 1.02 -3.35
C VAL A 247 6.05 0.10 -2.20
N VAL A 248 5.15 -0.09 -1.23
CA VAL A 248 5.37 -0.99 -0.10
C VAL A 248 4.28 -2.06 -0.07
N ILE A 249 4.68 -3.32 0.06
CA ILE A 249 3.78 -4.39 0.46
C ILE A 249 3.78 -4.41 1.99
N SER A 250 2.62 -4.27 2.60
CA SER A 250 2.45 -4.25 4.05
C SER A 250 1.43 -5.26 4.54
N GLY A 251 1.05 -6.23 3.73
CA GLY A 251 0.08 -7.27 4.09
C GLY A 251 -0.02 -8.34 3.01
N TYR A 252 -0.58 -9.49 3.37
CA TYR A 252 -0.84 -10.58 2.43
C TYR A 252 -2.12 -11.34 2.80
N ALA A 253 -2.74 -11.98 1.83
CA ALA A 253 -3.88 -12.85 2.05
C ALA A 253 -3.86 -14.00 1.06
N ALA A 254 -4.30 -15.18 1.50
CA ALA A 254 -4.64 -16.29 0.62
C ALA A 254 -6.15 -16.43 0.57
N VAL A 255 -6.77 -16.18 -0.58
CA VAL A 255 -8.22 -16.30 -0.79
C VAL A 255 -8.47 -17.48 -1.71
N SER A 256 -9.07 -18.56 -1.21
CA SER A 256 -9.29 -19.80 -1.98
C SER A 256 -8.00 -20.33 -2.62
N GLY A 257 -6.87 -20.19 -1.92
CA GLY A 257 -5.54 -20.55 -2.41
C GLY A 257 -4.85 -19.53 -3.34
N ALA A 258 -5.52 -18.46 -3.75
CA ALA A 258 -4.91 -17.40 -4.57
C ALA A 258 -4.17 -16.36 -3.71
N PRO A 259 -2.91 -16.01 -4.05
CA PRO A 259 -2.11 -15.03 -3.29
C PRO A 259 -2.48 -13.58 -3.61
N PHE A 260 -2.72 -12.79 -2.57
CA PHE A 260 -2.97 -11.35 -2.62
C PHE A 260 -1.95 -10.58 -1.77
N LEU A 261 -1.60 -9.38 -2.22
CA LEU A 261 -0.70 -8.45 -1.56
C LEU A 261 -1.48 -7.19 -1.17
N TYR A 262 -1.27 -6.65 0.03
CA TYR A 262 -1.71 -5.30 0.35
C TYR A 262 -0.58 -4.31 0.05
N VAL A 263 -0.73 -3.59 -1.06
CA VAL A 263 0.23 -2.61 -1.56
C VAL A 263 -0.19 -1.22 -1.09
N GLN A 264 0.77 -0.41 -0.65
CA GLN A 264 0.58 1.01 -0.38
C GLN A 264 1.49 1.82 -1.30
N ASP A 265 0.87 2.75 -2.03
CA ASP A 265 1.49 3.55 -3.07
C ASP A 265 1.56 5.02 -2.61
N PRO A 266 2.75 5.64 -2.57
CA PRO A 266 2.88 7.06 -2.25
C PRO A 266 2.18 8.02 -3.24
N ALA A 267 1.89 7.59 -4.47
CA ALA A 267 1.07 8.35 -5.41
C ALA A 267 -0.44 8.14 -5.18
N GLY A 268 -0.84 7.19 -4.34
CA GLY A 268 -2.23 6.84 -4.05
C GLY A 268 -2.95 6.10 -5.18
N VAL A 269 -2.24 5.80 -6.27
CA VAL A 269 -2.80 5.17 -7.47
C VAL A 269 -2.97 3.67 -7.25
N MET A 270 -2.03 2.98 -6.60
CA MET A 270 -2.03 1.51 -6.43
C MET A 270 -2.19 1.06 -4.97
N THR A 271 -2.73 1.91 -4.08
CA THR A 271 -2.89 1.58 -2.66
C THR A 271 -4.09 0.68 -2.45
N GLY A 272 -3.88 -0.61 -2.21
CA GLY A 272 -4.94 -1.58 -2.00
C GLY A 272 -4.48 -3.04 -2.06
N TRP A 273 -5.45 -3.93 -2.06
CA TRP A 273 -5.18 -5.36 -2.24
C TRP A 273 -5.19 -5.71 -3.73
N ILE A 274 -4.14 -6.38 -4.17
CA ILE A 274 -3.91 -6.79 -5.55
C ILE A 274 -3.52 -8.27 -5.59
N GLY A 275 -4.02 -9.00 -6.60
CA GLY A 275 -3.56 -10.36 -6.86
C GLY A 275 -2.06 -10.35 -7.15
N MET A 276 -1.29 -11.21 -6.49
CA MET A 276 0.17 -11.21 -6.65
C MET A 276 0.59 -11.47 -8.11
N ALA A 277 -0.19 -12.26 -8.85
CA ALA A 277 0.02 -12.52 -10.27
C ALA A 277 -0.25 -11.28 -11.15
N ASP A 278 -1.11 -10.37 -10.69
CA ASP A 278 -1.51 -9.16 -11.42
C ASP A 278 -0.64 -7.96 -11.06
N PHE A 279 0.19 -8.04 -10.02
CA PHE A 279 1.06 -6.96 -9.58
C PHE A 279 2.37 -6.91 -10.40
N PRO A 280 2.82 -5.73 -10.89
CA PRO A 280 2.27 -4.37 -10.71
C PRO A 280 1.32 -3.89 -11.83
N GLY A 281 0.71 -4.81 -12.58
CA GLY A 281 -0.07 -4.54 -13.77
C GLY A 281 0.75 -4.70 -15.06
N SER A 282 0.08 -4.67 -16.21
CA SER A 282 0.70 -4.94 -17.52
C SER A 282 1.66 -3.84 -18.01
N ALA A 283 1.60 -2.64 -17.43
CA ALA A 283 2.46 -1.52 -17.82
C ALA A 283 3.90 -1.62 -17.30
N GLY A 284 4.17 -2.53 -16.36
CA GLY A 284 5.47 -2.66 -15.72
C GLY A 284 5.74 -4.05 -15.17
N PHE A 285 6.84 -4.15 -14.44
CA PHE A 285 7.30 -5.40 -13.85
C PHE A 285 7.95 -5.15 -12.48
N TRP A 286 7.84 -6.15 -11.61
CA TRP A 286 8.50 -6.16 -10.30
C TRP A 286 10.01 -6.33 -10.48
N ARG A 287 10.71 -5.19 -10.62
CA ARG A 287 12.14 -5.15 -10.94
C ARG A 287 13.01 -5.56 -9.76
N ARG A 288 12.66 -5.15 -8.54
CA ARG A 288 13.47 -5.38 -7.35
C ARG A 288 12.64 -5.39 -6.08
N THR A 289 13.02 -6.27 -5.16
CA THR A 289 12.54 -6.34 -3.79
C THR A 289 13.62 -5.85 -2.84
N ASN A 290 13.25 -5.03 -1.86
CA ASN A 290 14.12 -4.61 -0.77
C ASN A 290 13.41 -4.97 0.54
N THR A 291 13.97 -5.90 1.29
CA THR A 291 13.45 -6.28 2.62
C THR A 291 13.99 -5.31 3.67
N THR A 292 13.21 -5.08 4.71
CA THR A 292 13.55 -4.16 5.81
C THR A 292 13.94 -4.95 7.06
N LEU A 293 14.42 -4.28 8.12
CA LEU A 293 15.00 -4.92 9.33
C LEU A 293 13.95 -5.35 10.36
#